data_AF-A0A4U2ZAH8-F1
#
_entry.id   AF-A0A4U2ZAH8-F1
#
_cell.length_a   1.000
_cell.length_b   1.000
_cell.length_c   1.000
_cell.angle_alpha   90.00
_cell.angle_beta   90.00
_cell.angle_gamma   90.00
#
_symmetry.space_group_name_H-M   'P 1'
#
loop_
_entity.id
_entity.type
_entity.pdbx_description
1 polymer ?
#
loop_
_entity_poly.entity_id
_entity_poly.type
_entity_poly.pdbx_seq_one_letter_code
_entity_poly.pdbx_strand_id
1 'polypeptide(L)'
;MELEVTWKRATRVWWAYLWRNLLALVASVAIGGVIGGILGFIMGSVGISIETIRIVTMPIGFILGLLISIVPIKMILNKNFGEFRLVLVENTDTIEISNKLQQ
;
A
#
# COMPACT_ATOMS: atom_id res chain seq x y z
N MET A 1 -17.68 18.03 15.16
CA MET A 1 -16.77 19.16 14.86
C MET A 1 -15.64 18.61 14.01
N GLU A 2 -15.48 19.13 12.80
CA GLU A 2 -14.35 18.78 11.94
C GLU A 2 -13.08 19.41 12.50
N LEU A 3 -11.99 18.65 12.48
CA LEU A 3 -10.73 19.04 13.07
C LEU A 3 -9.82 19.59 11.99
N GLU A 4 -9.33 20.82 12.17
CA GLU A 4 -8.41 21.43 11.21
C GLU A 4 -7.17 20.57 11.00
N VAL A 5 -6.75 20.47 9.73
CA VAL A 5 -5.53 19.78 9.31
C VAL A 5 -4.34 20.66 9.66
N THR A 6 -3.87 20.53 10.90
CA THR A 6 -2.66 21.22 11.36
C THR A 6 -1.40 20.41 11.03
N TRP A 7 -0.27 21.10 10.86
CA TRP A 7 1.03 20.47 10.61
C TRP A 7 1.40 19.41 11.66
N LYS A 8 1.07 19.65 12.93
CA LYS A 8 1.28 18.67 14.03
C LYS A 8 0.52 17.36 13.79
N ARG A 9 -0.72 17.43 13.29
CA ARG A 9 -1.54 16.25 12.98
C ARG A 9 -1.05 15.57 11.71
N ALA A 10 -0.69 16.35 10.69
CA ALA A 10 -0.12 15.83 9.44
C ALA A 10 1.16 15.02 9.70
N THR A 11 2.10 15.53 10.51
CA THR A 11 3.33 14.80 10.86
C THR A 11 3.05 13.51 11.62
N ARG A 12 2.03 13.48 12.50
CA ARG A 12 1.64 12.26 13.23
C ARG A 12 1.06 11.19 12.30
N VAL A 13 0.28 11.59 11.30
CA VAL A 13 -0.23 10.68 10.25
C VAL A 13 0.90 10.21 9.35
N TRP A 14 1.76 11.12 8.90
CA TRP A 14 2.92 10.81 8.06
C TRP A 14 3.86 9.83 8.75
N TRP A 15 4.17 10.03 10.03
CA TRP A 15 5.01 9.11 10.79
C TRP A 15 4.40 7.71 10.93
N ALA A 16 3.09 7.65 11.18
CA ALA A 16 2.36 6.39 11.22
C ALA A 16 2.37 5.68 9.85
N TYR A 17 2.37 6.43 8.75
CA TYR A 17 2.54 5.89 7.40
C TYR A 17 3.94 5.38 7.15
N LEU A 18 4.95 6.19 7.47
CA LEU A 18 6.34 5.90 7.19
C LEU A 18 6.76 4.56 7.81
N TRP A 19 6.51 4.34 9.11
CA TRP A 19 6.97 3.13 9.80
C TRP A 19 6.24 1.88 9.33
N ARG A 20 4.95 2.00 9.01
CA ARG A 20 4.17 0.88 8.46
C ARG A 20 4.60 0.54 7.03
N ASN A 21 4.94 1.56 6.25
CA ASN A 21 5.43 1.36 4.90
C ASN A 21 6.83 0.70 4.90
N LEU A 22 7.70 1.09 5.83
CA LEU A 22 9.00 0.40 6.03
C LEU A 22 8.81 -1.07 6.42
N LEU A 23 7.90 -1.37 7.35
CA LEU A 23 7.58 -2.75 7.73
C LEU A 23 7.02 -3.55 6.54
N ALA A 24 6.14 -2.96 5.75
CA ALA A 24 5.60 -3.59 4.55
C ALA A 24 6.67 -3.84 3.49
N LEU A 25 7.63 -2.92 3.33
CA LEU A 25 8.77 -3.08 2.42
C LEU A 25 9.65 -4.25 2.86
N VAL A 26 9.99 -4.33 4.15
CA VAL A 26 10.78 -5.45 4.70
C VAL A 26 10.03 -6.78 4.50
N ALA A 27 8.73 -6.81 4.80
CA ALA A 27 7.89 -7.99 4.58
C ALA A 27 7.85 -8.37 3.09
N SER A 28 7.72 -7.40 2.20
CA SER A 28 7.73 -7.62 0.75
C SER A 28 9.05 -8.19 0.25
N VAL A 29 10.19 -7.69 0.73
CA VAL A 29 11.51 -8.20 0.37
C VAL A 29 11.68 -9.62 0.90
N ALA A 30 11.25 -9.90 2.13
CA ALA A 30 11.32 -11.24 2.70
C ALA A 30 10.47 -12.25 1.91
N ILE A 31 9.20 -11.92 1.66
CA ILE A 31 8.27 -12.78 0.91
C ILE A 31 8.74 -12.97 -0.54
N GLY A 32 9.11 -11.87 -1.21
CA GLY A 32 9.63 -11.90 -2.57
C GLY A 32 10.94 -12.67 -2.69
N GLY A 33 11.83 -12.54 -1.70
CA GLY A 33 13.08 -13.29 -1.62
C GLY A 33 12.86 -14.78 -1.41
N VAL A 34 11.92 -15.18 -0.55
CA VAL A 34 11.57 -16.59 -0.34
C VAL A 34 10.97 -17.19 -1.60
N ILE A 35 9.97 -16.54 -2.20
CA ILE A 35 9.30 -17.04 -3.41
C ILE A 35 10.28 -17.07 -4.60
N GLY A 36 11.03 -15.99 -4.81
CA GLY A 36 12.04 -15.91 -5.85
C GLY A 36 13.15 -16.93 -5.67
N GLY A 37 13.57 -17.20 -4.43
CA GLY A 37 14.55 -18.23 -4.09
C GLY A 37 14.05 -19.64 -4.39
N ILE A 38 12.80 -19.97 -4.03
CA ILE A 38 12.19 -21.27 -4.34
C ILE A 38 12.07 -21.46 -5.86
N LEU A 39 11.53 -20.47 -6.57
CA LEU A 39 11.39 -20.53 -8.02
C LEU A 39 12.75 -20.63 -8.73
N GLY A 40 13.72 -19.82 -8.30
CA GLY A 40 15.08 -19.84 -8.83
C GLY A 40 15.78 -21.18 -8.60
N PHE A 41 15.59 -21.79 -7.42
CA PHE A 41 16.15 -23.11 -7.11
C PHE A 41 15.53 -24.21 -7.99
N ILE A 42 14.20 -24.23 -8.12
CA ILE A 42 13.50 -25.19 -8.98
C ILE A 42 13.97 -25.04 -10.42
N MET A 43 13.88 -23.84 -10.99
CA MET A 43 14.24 -23.58 -12.40
C MET A 43 15.73 -23.84 -12.67
N GLY A 44 16.61 -23.44 -11.74
CA GLY A 44 18.04 -23.71 -11.82
C GLY A 44 18.37 -25.20 -11.81
N SER A 45 17.62 -26.00 -11.03
CA SER A 45 17.82 -27.46 -10.98
C SER A 45 17.50 -28.18 -12.30
N VAL A 46 16.65 -27.58 -13.16
CA VAL A 46 16.30 -28.11 -14.49
C VAL A 46 17.20 -27.52 -15.60
N GLY A 47 18.23 -26.74 -15.24
CA GLY A 47 19.17 -26.15 -16.20
C GLY A 47 18.65 -24.92 -16.94
N ILE A 48 17.58 -24.27 -16.46
CA ILE A 48 17.05 -23.04 -17.06
C ILE A 48 18.05 -21.89 -16.86
N SER A 49 18.22 -21.07 -17.89
CA SER A 49 19.14 -19.93 -17.84
C SER A 49 18.68 -18.88 -16.81
N ILE A 50 19.65 -18.22 -16.17
CA ILE A 50 19.42 -17.16 -15.17
C ILE A 50 18.60 -16.01 -15.76
N GLU A 51 18.75 -15.74 -17.05
CA GLU A 51 18.02 -14.70 -17.76
C GLU A 51 16.52 -15.01 -17.85
N THR A 52 16.16 -16.25 -18.22
CA THR A 52 14.76 -16.70 -18.22
C THR A 52 14.18 -16.69 -16.80
N ILE A 53 14.95 -17.11 -15.79
CA ILE A 53 14.53 -17.05 -14.39
C ILE A 53 14.20 -15.61 -13.97
N ARG A 54 15.03 -14.62 -14.34
CA ARG A 54 14.78 -13.21 -14.02
C ARG A 54 13.55 -12.67 -14.72
N ILE A 55 13.35 -12.99 -16.00
CA ILE A 55 12.18 -12.55 -16.77
C ILE A 55 10.87 -13.06 -16.13
N VAL A 56 10.88 -14.25 -15.54
CA VAL A 56 9.70 -14.84 -14.90
C VAL A 56 9.51 -14.37 -13.46
N THR A 57 10.58 -14.28 -12.67
CA THR A 57 10.49 -13.95 -11.24
C THR A 57 10.30 -12.44 -10.98
N MET A 58 10.80 -11.57 -11.86
CA MET A 58 10.72 -10.12 -11.67
C MET A 58 9.27 -9.58 -11.73
N PRO A 59 8.40 -9.97 -12.69
CA PRO A 59 7.00 -9.56 -12.71
C PRO A 59 6.22 -10.06 -11.49
N ILE A 60 6.50 -11.28 -11.03
CA ILE A 60 5.87 -11.87 -9.84
C ILE A 60 6.23 -11.04 -8.60
N GLY A 61 7.52 -10.74 -8.42
CA GLY A 61 7.99 -9.88 -7.32
C GLY A 61 7.37 -8.49 -7.37
N PHE A 62 7.22 -7.90 -8.56
CA PHE A 62 6.58 -6.60 -8.75
C PHE A 62 5.10 -6.62 -8.34
N ILE A 63 4.33 -7.59 -8.81
CA ILE A 63 2.90 -7.72 -8.47
C ILE A 63 2.73 -7.92 -6.97
N LEU A 64 3.53 -8.79 -6.36
CA LEU A 64 3.50 -9.02 -4.91
C LEU A 64 3.84 -7.76 -4.12
N GLY A 65 4.87 -7.01 -4.54
CA GLY A 65 5.22 -5.73 -3.92
C GLY A 65 4.08 -4.71 -4.02
N LEU A 66 3.41 -4.65 -5.17
CA LEU A 66 2.25 -3.78 -5.37
C LEU A 66 1.07 -4.17 -4.47
N LEU A 67 0.76 -5.46 -4.36
CA LEU A 67 -0.30 -5.96 -3.47
C LEU A 67 0.00 -5.70 -2.00
N ILE A 68 1.26 -5.80 -1.58
CA ILE A 68 1.66 -5.52 -0.19
C ILE A 68 1.60 -4.02 0.10
N SER A 69 1.85 -3.17 -0.90
CA SER A 69 1.86 -1.70 -0.74
C SER A 69 0.52 -1.09 -0.30
N ILE A 70 -0.61 -1.77 -0.56
CA ILE A 70 -1.94 -1.27 -0.18
C ILE A 70 -2.27 -1.51 1.30
N VAL A 71 -1.60 -2.48 1.94
CA VAL A 71 -1.87 -2.88 3.34
C VAL A 71 -1.61 -1.74 4.32
N PRO A 72 -0.48 -1.00 4.26
CA PRO A 72 -0.23 0.16 5.12
C PRO A 72 -1.33 1.22 5.06
N ILE A 73 -1.89 1.49 3.87
CA ILE A 73 -2.93 2.49 3.67
C ILE A 73 -4.20 2.09 4.42
N LYS A 74 -4.66 0.85 4.24
CA LYS A 74 -5.85 0.34 4.95
C LYS A 74 -5.65 0.35 6.47
N MET A 75 -4.46 0.00 6.95
CA MET A 75 -4.15 0.02 8.39
C MET A 75 -4.14 1.43 9.00
N ILE A 76 -3.86 2.46 8.20
CA ILE A 76 -3.86 3.86 8.66
C ILE A 76 -5.24 4.44 8.71
N LEU A 77 -6.05 4.19 7.69
CA LEU A 77 -7.45 4.61 7.68
C LEU A 77 -8.19 4.04 8.88
N ASN A 78 -7.89 2.80 9.29
CA ASN A 78 -8.54 2.16 10.43
C ASN A 78 -7.85 2.46 11.79
N LYS A 79 -6.86 3.36 11.85
CA LYS A 79 -6.13 3.68 13.08
C LYS A 79 -6.83 4.80 13.85
N ASN A 80 -7.03 4.59 15.15
CA ASN A 80 -7.37 5.68 16.07
C ASN A 80 -6.09 6.42 16.48
N PHE A 81 -6.02 7.73 16.24
CA PHE A 81 -4.91 8.61 16.66
C PHE A 81 -5.13 9.23 18.05
N GLY A 82 -6.13 8.74 18.80
CA GLY A 82 -6.54 9.24 20.10
C GLY A 82 -7.37 10.51 19.98
N GLU A 83 -6.75 11.60 19.52
CA GLU A 83 -7.41 12.90 19.32
C GLU A 83 -8.35 12.93 18.10
N PHE A 84 -8.11 12.06 17.10
CA PHE A 84 -8.88 11.99 15.87
C PHE A 84 -8.78 10.61 15.21
N ARG A 85 -9.67 10.33 14.26
CA ARG A 85 -9.62 9.15 13.38
C ARG A 85 -9.80 9.60 11.94
N LEU A 86 -9.18 8.89 11.01
CA LEU A 86 -9.41 9.13 9.59
C LEU A 86 -10.71 8.42 9.21
N VAL A 87 -11.65 9.15 8.62
CA VAL A 87 -12.93 8.62 8.14
C VAL A 87 -13.11 9.05 6.71
N LEU A 88 -13.58 8.12 5.89
CA LEU A 88 -14.01 8.40 4.52
C LEU A 88 -15.45 8.90 4.62
N VAL A 89 -15.66 10.14 4.19
CA VAL A 89 -17.00 10.73 4.07
C VAL A 89 -17.40 10.67 2.61
N GLU A 90 -18.58 10.15 2.33
CA GLU A 90 -19.14 10.12 0.99
C GLU A 90 -19.46 11.54 0.56
N ASN A 91 -19.07 11.91 -0.66
CA ASN A 91 -19.31 13.25 -1.19
C ASN A 91 -20.70 13.30 -1.85
N THR A 92 -21.75 13.20 -1.04
CA THR A 92 -23.15 13.15 -1.52
C THR A 92 -23.66 14.52 -1.98
N ASP A 93 -23.05 15.62 -1.54
CA ASP A 93 -23.59 16.97 -1.71
C ASP A 93 -23.20 17.67 -3.03
N THR A 94 -22.23 17.13 -3.79
CA THR A 94 -21.81 17.80 -5.03
C THR A 94 -22.79 17.55 -6.19
N ILE A 95 -23.56 16.47 -6.14
CA ILE A 95 -24.50 16.09 -7.22
C ILE A 95 -25.82 16.84 -7.14
N GLU A 96 -26.34 17.12 -5.92
CA GLU A 96 -27.62 17.84 -5.78
C GLU A 96 -27.50 19.36 -6.02
N ILE A 97 -26.36 19.97 -5.65
CA ILE A 97 -26.16 21.42 -5.82
C ILE A 97 -25.93 21.79 -7.29
N SER A 98 -25.24 20.95 -8.07
CA SER A 98 -25.10 21.15 -9.53
C SER A 98 -26.44 21.09 -10.27
N ASN A 99 -27.34 20.18 -9.88
CA ASN A 99 -28.65 20.02 -10.52
C ASN A 99 -29.63 21.14 -10.15
N LYS A 100 -29.54 21.71 -8.94
CA LYS A 100 -30.37 22.84 -8.49
C LYS A 100 -29.91 24.21 -9.05
N LEU A 101 -28.66 24.33 -9.52
CA LEU A 101 -28.13 25.56 -10.13
C LEU A 101 -28.31 25.60 -11.66
N GLN A 102 -28.75 24.51 -12.28
CA GLN A 102 -29.06 24.41 -13.72
C GLN A 102 -30.57 24.40 -14.03
N GLN A 103 -31.43 24.53 -13.00
CA GLN A 103 -32.89 24.74 -13.11
C GLN A 103 -33.23 26.13 -12.61
#